data_AF-A0A8H3I047-F1
#
_entry.id   AF-A0A8H3I047-F1
#
_cell.length_a   1.000
_cell.length_b   1.000
_cell.length_c   1.000
_cell.angle_alpha   90.00
_cell.angle_beta   90.00
_cell.angle_gamma   90.00
#
_symmetry.space_group_name_H-M   'P 1'
#
loop_
_entity.id
_entity.type
_entity.pdbx_description
1 polymer ?
#
loop_
_entity_poly.entity_id
_entity_poly.type
_entity_poly.pdbx_seq_one_letter_code
_entity_poly.pdbx_strand_id
1 'polypeptide(L)'
;MSHTLSTIRELPNHKLYKLKLVRTENPVVVVAVLTQKAVNLGVRFDNGRKDYQFNLSEHLGNDDGKWCKGTNFDLNADRIYLDLSDRENRCLVADLETKPGSKKYKKGVKYNLDEALGLVDYFHPVERETYFRLAIERVRGSPRREEDSGVMLRWNLQSFQSSEHQCRENVRAPQKGRS
;
A
#
# COMPACT_ATOMS: atom_id res chain seq x y z
N MET A 1 -11.26 -22.95 -16.74
CA MET A 1 -10.76 -21.59 -16.40
C MET A 1 -9.81 -21.55 -15.19
N SER A 2 -9.61 -22.64 -14.42
CA SER A 2 -8.75 -22.63 -13.22
C SER A 2 -7.25 -22.42 -13.50
N HIS A 3 -6.73 -22.97 -14.61
CA HIS A 3 -5.30 -22.89 -14.93
C HIS A 3 -4.81 -21.45 -15.15
N THR A 4 -5.61 -20.61 -15.83
CA THR A 4 -5.25 -19.22 -16.10
C THR A 4 -5.11 -18.40 -14.82
N LEU A 5 -5.99 -18.61 -13.83
CA LEU A 5 -5.95 -17.88 -12.57
C LEU A 5 -4.71 -18.24 -11.75
N SER A 6 -4.36 -19.53 -11.67
CA SER A 6 -3.12 -19.97 -11.04
C SER A 6 -1.89 -19.35 -11.72
N THR A 7 -1.86 -19.35 -13.06
CA THR A 7 -0.78 -18.70 -13.82
C THR A 7 -0.68 -17.21 -13.49
N ILE A 8 -1.79 -16.47 -13.41
CA ILE A 8 -1.78 -15.04 -13.09
C ILE A 8 -1.17 -14.80 -11.69
N ARG A 9 -1.55 -15.60 -10.70
CA ARG A 9 -1.07 -15.46 -9.30
C ARG A 9 0.42 -15.76 -9.11
N GLU A 10 1.02 -16.51 -10.02
CA GLU A 10 2.44 -16.87 -9.99
C GLU A 10 3.33 -15.88 -10.74
N LEU A 11 2.75 -15.05 -11.62
CA LEU A 11 3.52 -14.10 -12.40
C LEU A 11 4.02 -12.94 -11.54
N PRO A 12 5.27 -12.47 -11.76
CA PRO A 12 5.77 -11.29 -11.08
C PRO A 12 5.00 -10.05 -11.55
N ASN A 13 4.80 -9.10 -10.64
CA ASN A 13 3.98 -7.91 -10.85
C ASN A 13 4.33 -7.12 -12.12
N HIS A 14 5.62 -6.98 -12.47
CA HIS A 14 6.04 -6.26 -13.67
C HIS A 14 5.56 -6.89 -14.99
N LYS A 15 5.18 -8.18 -14.97
CA LYS A 15 4.53 -8.85 -16.11
C LYS A 15 3.04 -8.56 -16.16
N LEU A 16 2.43 -8.15 -15.05
CA LEU A 16 0.99 -7.91 -14.93
C LEU A 16 0.63 -6.44 -15.13
N TYR A 17 1.38 -5.52 -14.54
CA TYR A 17 1.08 -4.10 -14.60
C TYR A 17 2.33 -3.21 -14.53
N LYS A 18 2.22 -2.00 -15.08
CA LYS A 18 3.14 -0.88 -14.89
C LYS A 18 2.56 0.04 -13.83
N LEU A 19 3.40 0.55 -12.93
CA LEU A 19 3.01 1.57 -11.96
C LEU A 19 3.21 2.96 -12.55
N LYS A 20 2.29 3.87 -12.21
CA LYS A 20 2.45 5.31 -12.41
C LYS A 20 2.06 6.05 -11.15
N LEU A 21 2.75 7.14 -10.88
CA LEU A 21 2.40 8.08 -9.83
C LEU A 21 1.47 9.14 -10.46
N VAL A 22 0.25 9.28 -9.95
CA VAL A 22 -0.75 10.20 -10.54
C VAL A 22 -0.94 11.45 -9.70
N ARG A 23 -0.71 11.34 -8.39
CA ARG A 23 -0.81 12.47 -7.48
C ARG A 23 0.32 12.42 -6.47
N THR A 24 1.09 13.51 -6.39
CA THR A 24 2.17 13.70 -5.40
C THR A 24 1.73 14.58 -4.23
N GLU A 25 0.57 15.23 -4.34
CA GLU A 25 -0.02 16.06 -3.29
C GLU A 25 -1.20 15.34 -2.65
N ASN A 26 -1.15 15.22 -1.32
CA ASN A 26 -2.05 14.47 -0.44
C ASN A 26 -3.48 14.20 -1.01
N PRO A 27 -3.88 12.93 -1.17
CA PRO A 27 -3.10 11.71 -0.91
C PRO A 27 -2.17 11.35 -2.08
N VAL A 28 -1.08 10.65 -1.77
CA VAL A 28 -0.20 10.06 -2.78
C VAL A 28 -0.83 8.79 -3.33
N VAL A 29 -1.21 8.83 -4.61
CA VAL A 29 -1.91 7.73 -5.28
C VAL A 29 -1.05 7.17 -6.41
N VAL A 30 -0.90 5.86 -6.40
CA VAL A 30 -0.35 5.09 -7.53
C VAL A 30 -1.46 4.42 -8.31
N VAL A 31 -1.22 4.26 -9.61
CA VAL A 31 -2.13 3.55 -10.51
C VAL A 31 -1.40 2.42 -11.21
N ALA A 32 -2.07 1.29 -11.34
CA ALA A 32 -1.65 0.17 -12.15
C ALA A 32 -2.23 0.29 -13.56
N VAL A 33 -1.36 0.21 -14.57
CA VAL A 33 -1.75 0.07 -15.98
C VAL A 33 -1.41 -1.34 -16.41
N LEU A 34 -2.42 -2.12 -16.80
CA LEU A 34 -2.21 -3.51 -17.23
C LEU A 34 -1.25 -3.59 -18.42
N THR A 35 -0.40 -4.61 -18.40
CA THR A 35 0.40 -4.96 -19.58
C THR A 35 -0.45 -5.69 -20.61
N GLN A 36 0.01 -5.74 -21.86
CA GLN A 36 -0.64 -6.56 -22.89
C GLN A 36 -0.73 -8.04 -22.48
N LYS A 37 0.29 -8.55 -21.76
CA LYS A 37 0.28 -9.93 -21.26
C LYS A 37 -0.87 -10.16 -20.28
N ALA A 38 -1.09 -9.25 -19.34
CA ALA A 38 -2.20 -9.35 -18.39
C ALA A 38 -3.56 -9.31 -19.08
N VAL A 39 -3.73 -8.40 -20.04
CA VAL A 39 -4.94 -8.30 -20.85
C VAL A 39 -5.20 -9.60 -21.61
N ASN A 40 -4.19 -10.18 -22.24
CA ASN A 40 -4.30 -11.47 -22.94
C ASN A 40 -4.63 -12.65 -22.01
N LEU A 41 -4.31 -12.54 -20.72
CA LEU A 41 -4.65 -13.51 -19.69
C LEU A 41 -6.05 -13.28 -19.08
N GLY A 42 -6.78 -12.25 -19.52
CA GLY A 42 -8.12 -11.92 -19.01
C GLY A 42 -8.11 -11.11 -17.71
N VAL A 43 -6.98 -10.50 -17.33
CA VAL A 43 -6.93 -9.57 -16.20
C VAL A 43 -7.69 -8.29 -16.56
N ARG A 44 -8.59 -7.87 -15.69
CA ARG A 44 -9.40 -6.66 -15.83
C ARG A 44 -9.64 -5.99 -14.48
N PHE A 45 -9.66 -4.67 -14.51
CA PHE A 45 -10.04 -3.83 -13.39
C PHE A 45 -11.52 -3.45 -13.50
N ASP A 46 -12.19 -3.29 -12.36
CA ASP A 46 -13.46 -2.58 -12.32
C ASP A 46 -13.15 -1.07 -12.27
N ASN A 47 -13.46 -0.38 -13.38
CA ASN A 47 -13.22 1.05 -13.50
C ASN A 47 -14.19 1.88 -12.64
N GLY A 48 -15.40 1.38 -12.38
CA GLY A 48 -16.38 2.03 -11.52
C GLY A 48 -15.93 2.02 -10.05
N ARG A 49 -15.28 0.94 -9.63
CA ARG A 49 -14.66 0.80 -8.29
C ARG A 49 -13.25 1.36 -8.19
N LYS A 50 -12.67 1.79 -9.32
CA LYS A 50 -11.28 2.28 -9.43
C LYS A 50 -10.25 1.29 -8.91
N ASP A 51 -10.44 0.00 -9.18
CA ASP A 51 -9.58 -1.10 -8.73
C ASP A 51 -8.11 -0.99 -9.17
N TYR A 52 -7.84 -0.14 -10.16
CA TYR A 52 -6.51 0.16 -10.66
C TYR A 52 -5.75 1.19 -9.79
N GLN A 53 -6.42 1.86 -8.85
CA GLN A 53 -5.82 2.89 -7.99
C GLN A 53 -5.50 2.33 -6.61
N PHE A 54 -4.47 2.90 -6.00
CA PHE A 54 -4.11 2.58 -4.64
C PHE A 54 -3.57 3.81 -3.91
N ASN A 55 -4.14 4.08 -2.73
CA ASN A 55 -3.76 5.20 -1.89
C ASN A 55 -2.60 4.77 -0.97
N LEU A 56 -1.38 5.23 -1.28
CA LEU A 56 -0.20 4.93 -0.45
C LEU A 56 -0.26 5.67 0.89
N SER A 57 -0.84 6.87 0.93
CA SER A 57 -0.98 7.67 2.15
C SER A 57 -1.86 7.00 3.19
N GLU A 58 -2.76 6.11 2.81
CA GLU A 58 -3.59 5.36 3.76
C GLU A 58 -2.86 4.18 4.40
N HIS A 59 -1.67 3.82 3.93
CA HIS A 59 -0.99 2.58 4.36
C HIS A 59 0.49 2.77 4.75
N LEU A 60 1.10 3.86 4.29
CA LEU A 60 2.48 4.20 4.63
C LEU A 60 2.51 5.36 5.63
N GLY A 61 3.35 5.17 6.64
CA GLY A 61 3.77 6.19 7.59
C GLY A 61 5.28 6.45 7.51
N ASN A 62 5.71 7.44 8.27
CA ASN A 62 7.11 7.78 8.47
C ASN A 62 7.40 7.78 9.99
N ASP A 63 8.38 6.98 10.41
CA ASP A 63 8.90 6.93 11.78
C ASP A 63 10.41 7.19 11.76
N ASP A 64 10.83 8.34 12.28
CA ASP A 64 12.23 8.80 12.32
C ASP A 64 12.99 8.63 10.99
N GLY A 65 12.36 9.07 9.89
CA GLY A 65 12.93 9.01 8.55
C GLY A 65 12.97 7.60 7.96
N LYS A 66 12.14 6.69 8.45
CA LYS A 66 11.99 5.31 7.93
C LYS A 66 10.55 5.06 7.55
N TRP A 67 10.38 4.29 6.48
CA TRP A 67 9.07 3.76 6.10
C TRP A 67 8.55 2.83 7.19
N CYS A 68 7.29 3.02 7.57
CA CYS A 68 6.57 2.12 8.46
C CYS A 68 5.14 1.90 7.96
N LYS A 69 4.46 0.88 8.50
CA LYS A 69 3.02 0.75 8.32
C LYS A 69 2.35 1.86 9.12
N GLY A 70 1.48 2.62 8.48
CA GLY A 70 0.85 3.78 9.11
C GLY A 70 0.02 4.56 8.11
N THR A 71 -0.13 5.85 8.34
CA THR A 71 -0.85 6.74 7.44
C THR A 71 -0.11 8.08 7.30
N ASN A 72 -0.46 8.82 6.26
CA ASN A 72 -0.11 10.21 6.03
C ASN A 72 1.41 10.51 6.00
N PHE A 73 2.23 9.58 5.51
CA PHE A 73 3.68 9.83 5.32
C PHE A 73 3.95 11.09 4.47
N ASP A 74 3.06 11.41 3.54
CA ASP A 74 3.18 12.53 2.61
C ASP A 74 3.08 13.89 3.31
N LEU A 75 2.57 13.96 4.55
CA LEU A 75 2.60 15.17 5.36
C LEU A 75 4.00 15.55 5.85
N ASN A 76 4.92 14.58 5.91
CA ASN A 76 6.28 14.74 6.41
C ASN A 76 7.32 14.11 5.47
N ALA A 77 7.00 14.08 4.18
CA ALA A 77 7.88 13.65 3.11
C ALA A 77 8.04 14.74 2.04
N ASP A 78 9.17 14.73 1.36
CA ASP A 78 9.47 15.58 0.20
C ASP A 78 10.02 14.72 -0.94
N ARG A 79 10.04 15.26 -2.17
CA ARG A 79 10.62 14.64 -3.37
C ARG A 79 10.15 13.20 -3.57
N ILE A 80 8.83 13.01 -3.59
CA ILE A 80 8.20 11.70 -3.75
C ILE A 80 8.19 11.32 -5.23
N TYR A 81 8.79 10.19 -5.59
CA TYR A 81 8.77 9.65 -6.94
C TYR A 81 8.84 8.11 -6.95
N LEU A 82 8.61 7.53 -8.13
CA LEU A 82 8.81 6.09 -8.36
C LEU A 82 10.16 5.84 -9.02
N ASP A 83 10.97 4.99 -8.40
CA ASP A 83 12.14 4.39 -9.03
C ASP A 83 11.73 3.05 -9.65
N LEU A 84 11.63 3.05 -10.98
CA LEU A 84 11.22 1.90 -11.79
C LEU A 84 12.39 1.32 -12.62
N SER A 85 13.63 1.67 -12.25
CA SER A 85 14.83 1.24 -12.97
C SER A 85 15.06 -0.27 -12.86
N ASP A 86 14.82 -0.83 -11.66
CA ASP A 86 14.74 -2.26 -11.43
C ASP A 86 13.29 -2.75 -11.62
N ARG A 87 13.12 -3.71 -12.52
CA ARG A 87 11.80 -4.27 -12.85
C ARG A 87 11.28 -5.23 -11.79
N GLU A 88 12.13 -5.76 -10.92
CA GLU A 88 11.74 -6.68 -9.86
C GLU A 88 11.68 -6.00 -8.50
N ASN A 89 12.25 -4.79 -8.36
CA ASN A 89 12.25 -4.00 -7.14
C ASN A 89 11.79 -2.57 -7.40
N ARG A 90 10.53 -2.40 -7.83
CA ARG A 90 9.98 -1.08 -8.10
C ARG A 90 9.74 -0.36 -6.78
N CYS A 91 10.38 0.78 -6.59
CA CYS A 91 10.39 1.46 -5.29
C CYS A 91 9.63 2.78 -5.32
N LEU A 92 8.92 3.07 -4.23
CA LEU A 92 8.61 4.43 -3.84
C LEU A 92 9.86 5.05 -3.20
N VAL A 93 10.24 6.24 -3.63
CA VAL A 93 11.38 6.96 -3.06
C VAL A 93 10.90 8.31 -2.59
N ALA A 94 11.30 8.68 -1.37
CA ALA A 94 11.02 10.00 -0.81
C ALA A 94 12.15 10.42 0.16
N ASP A 95 12.25 11.72 0.37
CA ASP A 95 12.98 12.31 1.48
C ASP A 95 12.04 12.33 2.69
N LEU A 96 12.39 11.64 3.78
CA LEU A 96 11.51 11.48 4.95
C LEU A 96 12.01 12.27 6.15
N GLU A 97 11.13 13.03 6.79
CA GLU A 97 11.48 13.81 7.97
C GLU A 97 11.88 12.90 9.14
N THR A 98 13.01 13.17 9.80
CA THR A 98 13.52 12.37 10.92
C THR A 98 12.89 12.75 12.26
N LYS A 99 12.46 13.99 12.42
CA LYS A 99 11.69 14.39 13.61
C LYS A 99 10.55 15.29 13.21
N PRO A 100 9.33 15.07 13.70
CA PRO A 100 8.18 15.88 13.34
C PRO A 100 8.46 17.38 13.50
N GLY A 101 8.31 18.14 12.41
CA GLY A 101 8.50 19.60 12.38
C GLY A 101 9.96 20.08 12.44
N SER A 102 10.95 19.19 12.43
CA SER A 102 12.37 19.55 12.46
C SER A 102 12.92 20.02 11.12
N LYS A 103 12.21 19.76 10.01
CA LYS A 103 12.66 19.96 8.62
C LYS A 103 14.00 19.28 8.30
N LYS A 104 14.40 18.29 9.09
CA LYS A 104 15.56 17.44 8.82
C LYS A 104 15.08 16.18 8.13
N TYR A 105 15.61 15.90 6.95
CA TYR A 105 15.18 14.78 6.12
C TYR A 105 16.30 13.76 5.94
N LYS A 106 15.93 12.49 6.04
CA LYS A 106 16.71 11.40 5.48
C LYS A 106 16.38 11.29 4.00
N LYS A 107 17.40 11.46 3.15
CA LYS A 107 17.19 11.57 1.70
C LYS A 107 17.09 10.21 1.01
N GLY A 108 16.26 10.13 -0.02
CA GLY A 108 16.21 8.99 -0.95
C GLY A 108 15.87 7.65 -0.30
N VAL A 109 14.98 7.64 0.70
CA VAL A 109 14.59 6.42 1.40
C VAL A 109 13.67 5.61 0.49
N LYS A 110 14.07 4.37 0.19
CA LYS A 110 13.32 3.47 -0.71
C LYS A 110 12.34 2.58 0.07
N TYR A 111 11.16 2.38 -0.50
CA TYR A 111 10.17 1.38 -0.08
C TYR A 111 9.82 0.49 -1.27
N ASN A 112 10.04 -0.83 -1.13
CA ASN A 112 9.76 -1.78 -2.21
C ASN A 112 8.25 -1.98 -2.37
N LEU A 113 7.69 -1.50 -3.48
CA LEU A 113 6.27 -1.65 -3.77
C LEU A 113 5.93 -3.06 -4.24
N ASP A 114 6.89 -3.81 -4.80
CA ASP A 114 6.64 -5.17 -5.27
C ASP A 114 6.53 -6.19 -4.13
N GLU A 115 7.11 -5.90 -2.96
CA GLU A 115 6.91 -6.70 -1.75
C GLU A 115 5.57 -6.43 -1.06
N ALA A 116 4.98 -5.26 -1.30
CA ALA A 116 3.78 -4.80 -0.61
C ALA A 116 2.52 -4.88 -1.47
N LEU A 117 2.60 -4.55 -2.75
CA LEU A 117 1.47 -4.41 -3.66
C LEU A 117 1.42 -5.54 -4.68
N GLY A 118 0.20 -6.01 -4.96
CA GLY A 118 -0.07 -7.02 -5.96
C GLY A 118 -1.47 -6.87 -6.55
N LEU A 119 -1.76 -7.68 -7.58
CA LEU A 119 -3.11 -7.84 -8.09
C LEU A 119 -3.83 -8.94 -7.31
N VAL A 120 -4.87 -8.56 -6.59
CA VAL A 120 -5.71 -9.51 -5.84
C VAL A 120 -6.98 -9.77 -6.64
N ASP A 121 -7.23 -11.03 -6.97
CA ASP A 121 -8.44 -11.45 -7.66
C ASP A 121 -9.66 -11.49 -6.72
N TYR A 122 -10.82 -11.18 -7.27
CA TYR A 122 -12.12 -11.36 -6.64
C TYR A 122 -13.18 -11.70 -7.68
N PHE A 123 -14.30 -12.27 -7.24
CA PHE A 123 -15.43 -12.56 -8.12
C PHE A 123 -16.39 -11.37 -8.12
N HIS A 124 -16.64 -10.78 -9.29
CA HIS A 124 -17.56 -9.67 -9.44
C HIS A 124 -19.00 -10.21 -9.51
N PRO A 125 -19.88 -9.91 -8.54
CA PRO A 125 -21.17 -10.59 -8.42
C PRO A 125 -22.14 -10.25 -9.57
N VAL A 126 -22.11 -9.02 -10.08
CA VAL A 126 -23.02 -8.58 -11.16
C VAL A 126 -22.58 -9.12 -12.52
N GLU A 127 -21.33 -8.83 -12.93
CA GLU A 127 -20.73 -9.36 -14.17
C GLU A 127 -20.50 -10.88 -14.17
N ARG A 128 -20.58 -11.54 -12.99
CA ARG A 128 -20.36 -12.98 -12.79
C ARG A 128 -19.00 -13.47 -13.30
N GLU A 129 -17.98 -12.65 -13.11
CA GLU A 129 -16.67 -12.83 -13.70
C GLU A 129 -15.55 -12.50 -12.71
N THR A 130 -14.35 -13.05 -12.92
CA THR A 130 -13.18 -12.68 -12.10
C THR A 130 -12.61 -11.33 -12.52
N TYR A 131 -12.40 -10.48 -11.53
CA TYR A 131 -11.78 -9.15 -11.62
C TYR A 131 -10.57 -9.10 -10.70
N PHE A 132 -9.72 -8.10 -10.90
CA PHE A 132 -8.52 -7.88 -10.11
C PHE A 132 -8.51 -6.46 -9.57
N ARG A 133 -7.91 -6.29 -8.40
CA ARG A 133 -7.64 -4.97 -7.82
C ARG A 133 -6.21 -4.85 -7.35
N LEU A 134 -5.64 -3.65 -7.49
CA LEU A 134 -4.38 -3.29 -6.89
C LEU A 134 -4.58 -3.15 -5.38
N ALA A 135 -3.91 -4.00 -4.60
CA ALA A 135 -4.06 -4.01 -3.15
C ALA A 135 -2.77 -4.47 -2.46
N ILE A 136 -2.72 -4.36 -1.13
CA ILE A 136 -1.67 -5.02 -0.34
C ILE A 136 -1.80 -6.52 -0.55
N GLU A 137 -0.73 -7.15 -1.05
CA GLU A 137 -0.66 -8.60 -1.11
C GLU A 137 -0.45 -9.12 0.31
N ARG A 138 -1.48 -9.74 0.89
CA ARG A 138 -1.31 -10.45 2.17
C ARG A 138 -0.37 -11.61 1.91
N VAL A 139 0.70 -11.71 2.70
CA VAL A 139 1.68 -12.80 2.67
C VAL A 139 0.98 -14.15 2.41
N ARG A 140 1.43 -14.84 1.35
CA ARG A 140 0.91 -16.14 0.91
C ARG A 140 0.79 -17.09 2.11
N GLY A 141 -0.44 -17.44 2.50
CA GLY A 141 -0.71 -18.38 3.59
C GLY A 141 -1.82 -17.99 4.57
N SER A 142 -2.40 -16.79 4.48
CA SER A 142 -3.60 -16.47 5.27
C SER A 142 -4.88 -16.86 4.50
N PRO A 143 -5.76 -17.70 5.06
CA PRO A 143 -6.99 -18.10 4.38
C PRO A 143 -7.90 -16.90 4.14
N ARG A 144 -8.49 -16.85 2.94
CA ARG A 144 -9.59 -15.95 2.60
C ARG A 144 -10.72 -16.17 3.61
N ARG A 145 -11.01 -15.18 4.45
CA ARG A 145 -12.37 -15.01 4.96
C ARG A 145 -13.12 -14.21 3.91
N GLU A 146 -14.08 -14.87 3.28
CA GLU A 146 -15.19 -14.19 2.62
C GLU A 146 -15.90 -13.36 3.70
N GLU A 147 -15.84 -12.03 3.59
CA GLU A 147 -16.67 -11.13 4.36
C GLU A 147 -17.55 -10.37 3.38
N ASP A 148 -18.67 -11.00 3.05
CA ASP A 148 -19.90 -10.32 2.69
C ASP A 148 -20.93 -10.70 3.75
N SER A 149 -21.49 -9.69 4.42
CA SER A 149 -22.60 -9.70 5.41
C SER A 149 -22.20 -9.11 6.76
N GLY A 150 -22.94 -8.10 7.19
CA GLY A 150 -22.62 -7.25 8.32
C GLY A 150 -22.68 -7.88 9.71
N VAL A 151 -22.10 -7.10 10.62
CA VAL A 151 -22.28 -7.09 12.09
C VAL A 151 -21.28 -7.90 12.93
N MET A 152 -20.58 -7.12 13.76
CA MET A 152 -19.89 -7.40 15.02
C MET A 152 -18.44 -7.87 15.04
N LEU A 153 -17.59 -6.88 15.30
CA LEU A 153 -16.36 -6.93 16.08
C LEU A 153 -16.42 -7.93 17.25
N ARG A 154 -15.51 -8.90 17.25
CA ARG A 154 -14.85 -9.41 18.46
C ARG A 154 -13.45 -9.90 18.10
N TRP A 155 -12.46 -9.06 18.37
CA TRP A 155 -11.06 -9.47 18.38
C TRP A 155 -10.79 -10.22 19.67
N ASN A 156 -10.51 -11.53 19.58
CA ASN A 156 -9.87 -12.27 20.66
C ASN A 156 -8.37 -11.94 20.62
N LEU A 157 -7.93 -11.08 21.54
CA LEU A 157 -6.53 -10.89 21.87
C LEU A 157 -6.05 -12.12 22.66
N GLN A 158 -5.33 -13.01 22.00
CA GLN A 158 -4.34 -13.83 22.68
C GLN A 158 -3.28 -14.27 21.69
N SER A 159 -2.02 -13.99 22.04
CA SER A 159 -0.79 -14.35 21.33
C SER A 159 -0.34 -13.35 20.26
N PHE A 160 0.28 -12.25 20.67
CA PHE A 160 1.53 -11.75 20.07
C PHE A 160 2.17 -10.75 21.03
N GLN A 161 2.78 -11.27 22.10
CA GLN A 161 3.77 -10.52 22.86
C GLN A 161 5.09 -10.59 22.12
N SER A 162 5.42 -9.54 21.38
CA SER A 162 6.77 -8.95 21.36
C SER A 162 6.83 -7.79 20.38
N SER A 163 7.45 -6.71 20.83
CA SER A 163 7.81 -5.48 20.09
C SER A 163 6.68 -4.53 19.70
N GLU A 164 5.83 -4.15 20.68
CA GLU A 164 5.18 -2.84 20.66
C GLU A 164 6.09 -1.81 21.35
N HIS A 165 6.90 -1.09 20.57
CA HIS A 165 7.33 0.24 21.00
C HIS A 165 6.35 1.26 20.42
N GLN A 166 5.46 1.64 21.33
CA GLN A 166 4.37 2.59 21.23
C GLN A 166 4.87 3.96 20.72
N CYS A 167 4.47 4.34 19.52
CA CYS A 167 4.47 5.72 19.06
C CYS A 167 3.53 6.52 19.96
N ARG A 168 4.06 7.08 21.06
CA ARG A 168 3.28 7.92 21.97
C ARG A 168 3.12 9.33 21.41
N GLU A 169 1.88 9.76 21.40
CA GLU A 169 1.45 11.15 21.33
C GLU A 169 2.19 11.99 22.38
N ASN A 170 2.78 13.11 21.94
CA ASN A 170 3.22 14.17 22.83
C ASN A 170 2.65 15.50 22.32
N VAL A 171 1.38 15.74 22.62
CA VAL A 171 0.83 17.09 22.67
C VAL A 171 1.10 17.63 24.07
N ARG A 172 2.10 18.51 24.21
CA ARG A 172 2.29 19.30 25.43
C ARG A 172 2.09 20.78 25.11
N ALA A 173 0.93 21.30 25.52
CA ALA A 173 0.65 22.73 25.55
C ALA A 173 1.47 23.43 26.65
N PRO A 174 1.76 24.75 26.53
CA PRO A 174 2.61 25.48 27.46
C PRO A 174 1.79 26.09 28.61
N GLN A 175 2.30 26.05 29.84
CA GLN A 175 1.93 26.99 30.92
C GLN A 175 3.23 27.49 31.56
N LYS A 176 3.64 28.72 31.23
CA LYS A 176 3.43 29.96 32.01
C LYS A 176 4.11 29.91 33.38
N GLY A 177 5.20 30.65 33.49
CA GLY A 177 5.85 30.96 34.76
C GLY A 177 5.09 31.97 35.62
N ARG A 178 5.54 32.06 36.86
CA ARG A 178 5.58 33.16 37.83
C ARG A 178 6.55 32.66 38.91
N SER A 179 7.71 33.31 39.10
CA SER A 179 7.93 34.43 40.04
C SER A 179 7.42 34.10 41.42
#